data_AF-A0A9E4TGI3-F1
#
_entry.id   AF-A0A9E4TGI3-F1
#
_cell.length_a   1.000
_cell.length_b   1.000
_cell.length_c   1.000
_cell.angle_alpha   90.00
_cell.angle_beta   90.00
_cell.angle_gamma   90.00
#
_symmetry.space_group_name_H-M   'P 1'
#
loop_
_entity.id
_entity.type
_entity.pdbx_description
1 polymer ?
#
loop_
_entity_poly.entity_id
_entity_poly.type
_entity_poly.pdbx_seq_one_letter_code
_entity_poly.pdbx_strand_id
1 'polypeptide(L)'
;MIEVPDDLQRNVAVTSIDALVNWGRKSALWPLSFGLACCAFEMIASAMSRFDISRFGMEAFRPSPRQADLIIIAGTVTWKMAPAI
;
A
#
# COMPACT_ATOMS: atom_id res chain seq x y z
N MET A 1 -6.58 11.81 -8.04
CA MET A 1 -6.69 12.96 -7.11
C MET A 1 -6.11 14.24 -7.70
N ILE A 2 -5.27 14.19 -8.73
CA ILE A 2 -5.11 15.33 -9.64
C ILE A 2 -5.93 14.98 -10.89
N GLU A 3 -7.11 15.57 -11.03
CA GLU A 3 -7.84 15.54 -12.30
C GLU A 3 -7.18 16.59 -13.21
N VAL A 4 -6.25 16.13 -14.03
CA VAL A 4 -5.63 16.98 -15.05
C VAL A 4 -6.61 17.03 -16.23
N PRO A 5 -7.18 18.19 -16.58
CA PRO A 5 -8.00 18.30 -17.79
C PRO A 5 -7.19 17.83 -19.00
N ASP A 6 -7.84 17.12 -19.93
CA ASP A 6 -7.16 16.44 -21.04
C ASP A 6 -6.27 17.38 -21.87
N ASP A 7 -6.62 18.66 -21.95
CA ASP A 7 -5.86 19.72 -22.62
C ASP A 7 -4.46 19.98 -22.01
N LEU A 8 -4.27 19.65 -20.74
CA LEU A 8 -3.07 19.98 -19.95
C LEU A 8 -2.16 18.77 -19.70
N GLN A 9 -2.59 17.55 -20.05
CA GLN A 9 -1.86 16.30 -19.77
C GLN A 9 -0.51 16.19 -20.47
N ARG A 10 -0.32 16.90 -21.59
CA ARG A 10 0.94 16.91 -22.37
C ARG A 10 1.96 17.94 -21.92
N ASN A 11 1.64 18.76 -20.92
CA ASN A 11 2.59 19.75 -20.41
C ASN A 11 3.71 19.07 -19.60
N VAL A 12 4.96 19.40 -19.95
CA VAL A 12 6.17 18.85 -19.31
C VAL A 12 6.18 19.13 -17.79
N ALA A 13 5.69 20.30 -17.38
CA ALA A 13 5.58 20.63 -15.95
C ALA A 13 4.58 19.73 -15.21
N VAL A 14 3.40 19.47 -15.79
CA VAL A 14 2.35 18.65 -15.16
C VAL A 14 2.78 17.19 -15.07
N THR A 15 3.37 16.65 -16.14
CA THR A 15 3.88 15.27 -16.15
C THR A 15 5.04 15.07 -15.16
N SER A 16 5.93 16.04 -15.02
CA SER A 16 7.04 15.96 -14.05
C SER A 16 6.56 15.94 -12.60
N ILE A 17 5.54 16.74 -12.26
CA ILE A 17 4.93 16.78 -10.92
C ILE A 17 4.15 15.48 -10.66
N ASP A 18 3.37 15.01 -11.61
CA ASP A 18 2.64 13.74 -11.47
C ASP A 18 3.60 12.56 -11.27
N ALA A 19 4.70 12.52 -12.04
CA ALA A 19 5.75 11.52 -11.86
C ALA A 19 6.38 11.56 -10.47
N LEU A 20 6.63 12.76 -9.91
CA LEU A 20 7.17 12.92 -8.56
C LEU A 20 6.18 12.45 -7.49
N VAL A 21 4.91 12.82 -7.60
CA VAL A 21 3.86 12.42 -6.64
C VAL A 21 3.64 10.91 -6.68
N ASN A 22 3.55 10.33 -7.87
CA ASN A 22 3.41 8.88 -8.03
C ASN A 22 4.66 8.13 -7.57
N TRP A 23 5.84 8.73 -7.72
CA TRP A 23 7.06 8.21 -7.11
C TRP A 23 6.99 8.21 -5.58
N GLY A 24 6.49 9.27 -4.95
CA GLY A 24 6.31 9.34 -3.49
C GLY A 24 5.32 8.30 -2.97
N ARG A 25 4.19 8.09 -3.65
CA ARG A 25 3.19 7.07 -3.25
C ARG A 25 3.70 5.65 -3.36
N LYS A 26 4.48 5.33 -4.41
CA LYS A 26 5.02 3.97 -4.59
C LYS A 26 6.22 3.68 -3.68
N SER A 27 6.95 4.72 -3.24
CA SER A 27 8.18 4.56 -2.45
C SER A 27 7.95 4.54 -0.95
N ALA A 28 6.74 4.88 -0.47
CA ALA A 28 6.41 4.99 0.95
C ALA A 28 5.03 4.40 1.26
N LEU A 29 4.81 3.14 0.87
CA LEU A 29 3.58 2.43 1.18
C LEU A 29 3.54 2.02 2.65
N TRP A 30 2.45 2.28 3.35
CA TRP A 30 2.22 1.89 4.75
C TRP A 30 1.15 0.80 4.83
N PRO A 31 1.56 -0.48 4.89
CA PRO A 31 0.62 -1.58 4.93
C PRO A 31 -0.17 -1.63 6.26
N LEU A 32 -1.47 -1.91 6.13
CA LEU A 32 -2.32 -2.27 7.25
C LEU A 32 -1.95 -3.67 7.73
N SER A 33 -1.69 -3.83 9.03
CA SER A 33 -1.44 -5.15 9.62
C SER A 33 -2.74 -5.96 9.69
N PHE A 34 -3.08 -6.65 8.60
CA PHE A 34 -4.34 -7.36 8.42
C PHE A 34 -4.12 -8.84 8.07
N GLY A 35 -4.03 -9.68 9.12
CA GLY A 35 -3.86 -11.13 8.99
C GLY A 35 -5.17 -11.87 9.22
N LEU A 36 -5.52 -12.80 8.33
CA LEU A 36 -6.76 -13.60 8.44
C LEU A 36 -6.50 -15.07 8.74
N ALA A 37 -5.52 -15.67 8.06
CA ALA A 37 -5.25 -17.10 8.14
C ALA A 37 -3.74 -17.36 8.00
N CYS A 38 -3.35 -18.49 7.40
CA CYS A 38 -1.95 -18.91 7.26
C CYS A 38 -1.06 -17.89 6.51
N CYS A 39 -1.58 -17.18 5.51
CA CYS A 39 -0.81 -16.16 4.79
C CYS A 39 -0.39 -14.96 5.68
N ALA A 40 -0.97 -14.80 6.88
CA ALA A 40 -0.51 -13.81 7.84
C ALA A 40 0.94 -14.09 8.31
N PHE A 41 1.33 -15.36 8.46
CA PHE A 41 2.71 -15.70 8.83
C PHE A 41 3.69 -15.44 7.69
N GLU A 42 3.24 -15.63 6.45
CA GLU A 42 4.04 -15.27 5.26
C GLU A 42 4.24 -13.75 5.15
N MET A 43 3.20 -12.98 5.46
CA MET A 43 3.29 -11.52 5.56
C MET A 43 4.23 -11.07 6.68
N ILE A 44 4.21 -11.73 7.85
CA ILE A 44 5.14 -11.38 8.93
C ILE A 44 6.58 -11.75 8.53
N ALA A 45 6.77 -12.92 7.91
CA ALA A 45 8.08 -13.36 7.44
C ALA A 45 8.66 -12.46 6.34
N SER A 46 7.81 -11.81 5.53
CA SER A 46 8.23 -10.81 4.54
C SER A 46 8.63 -9.45 5.14
N ALA A 47 8.42 -9.27 6.45
CA ALA A 47 8.91 -8.11 7.19
C ALA A 47 10.12 -8.44 8.11
N MET A 48 10.60 -9.69 8.11
CA MET A 48 11.72 -10.13 8.96
C MET A 48 13.08 -9.90 8.29
N SER A 49 14.17 -10.13 9.02
CA SER A 49 15.54 -9.88 8.53
C SER A 49 15.93 -10.59 7.24
N ARG A 50 15.31 -11.75 6.93
CA ARG A 50 15.59 -12.52 5.70
C ARG A 50 14.95 -11.89 4.47
N PHE A 51 13.71 -11.47 4.60
CA PHE A 51 12.92 -10.84 3.55
C PHE A 51 12.42 -9.54 4.14
N ASP A 52 13.04 -8.45 3.76
CA ASP A 52 12.87 -7.16 4.43
C ASP A 52 12.11 -6.20 3.52
N ILE A 53 10.79 -6.13 3.73
CA ILE A 53 9.89 -5.23 3.01
C ILE A 53 10.13 -3.74 3.36
N SER A 54 10.87 -3.43 4.44
CA SER A 54 11.22 -2.05 4.80
C SER A 54 11.98 -1.33 3.68
N ARG A 55 12.70 -2.09 2.84
CA ARG A 55 13.44 -1.58 1.67
C ARG A 55 12.56 -0.88 0.63
N PHE A 56 11.27 -1.21 0.60
CA PHE A 56 10.29 -0.58 -0.29
C PHE A 56 9.51 0.56 0.38
N GLY A 57 9.93 1.00 1.58
CA GLY A 57 9.23 2.00 2.39
C GLY A 57 8.09 1.44 3.24
N MET A 58 7.95 0.11 3.29
CA MET A 58 6.84 -0.61 3.95
C MET A 58 7.15 -1.07 5.37
N GLU A 59 8.08 -0.40 6.05
CA GLU A 59 8.48 -0.75 7.41
C GLU A 59 7.36 -0.55 8.43
N ALA A 60 6.59 0.53 8.26
CA ALA A 60 5.56 0.94 9.20
C ALA A 60 4.27 0.15 8.98
N PHE A 61 4.19 -1.06 9.53
CA PHE A 61 2.93 -1.77 9.66
C PHE A 61 2.01 -1.03 10.63
N ARG A 62 0.98 -0.37 10.09
CA ARG A 62 0.02 0.38 10.90
C ARG A 62 -1.15 -0.53 11.25
N PRO A 63 -1.55 -0.63 12.53
CA PRO A 63 -2.71 -1.41 12.93
C PRO A 63 -4.03 -0.67 12.73
N SER A 64 -3.98 0.64 12.45
CA SER A 64 -5.18 1.44 12.25
C SER A 64 -5.42 1.70 10.76
N PRO A 65 -6.64 1.46 10.24
CA PRO A 65 -6.96 1.67 8.82
C PRO A 65 -6.93 3.15 8.42
N ARG A 66 -7.01 4.08 9.37
CA ARG A 66 -6.93 5.52 9.09
C ARG A 66 -5.50 6.02 8.83
N GLN A 67 -4.50 5.23 9.18
CA GLN A 67 -3.09 5.59 9.03
C GLN A 67 -2.40 4.76 7.95
N ALA A 68 -3.04 3.71 7.43
CA ALA A 68 -2.51 2.87 6.37
C ALA A 68 -3.07 3.34 5.00
N ASP A 69 -2.28 3.16 3.95
CA ASP A 69 -2.68 3.45 2.57
C ASP A 69 -2.85 2.17 1.71
N LEU A 70 -2.29 1.05 2.16
CA LEU A 70 -2.38 -0.26 1.51
C LEU A 70 -2.97 -1.30 2.46
N ILE A 71 -3.96 -2.05 2.00
CA ILE A 71 -4.46 -3.25 2.68
C ILE A 71 -4.03 -4.50 1.91
N ILE A 72 -3.37 -5.43 2.61
CA ILE A 72 -3.02 -6.74 2.06
C ILE A 72 -3.91 -7.78 2.74
N ILE A 73 -4.76 -8.44 1.97
CA ILE A 73 -5.67 -9.48 2.47
C ILE A 73 -4.88 -10.79 2.62
N ALA A 74 -4.22 -10.95 3.77
CA ALA A 74 -3.35 -12.09 4.04
C ALA A 74 -4.13 -13.28 4.66
N GLY A 75 -4.91 -13.95 3.83
CA GLY A 75 -5.55 -15.23 4.16
C GLY A 75 -6.96 -15.36 3.60
N THR A 76 -7.63 -16.45 4.01
CA THR A 76 -8.98 -16.76 3.54
C THR A 76 -10.03 -15.81 4.13
N VAL A 77 -10.81 -15.17 3.27
CA VAL A 77 -11.96 -14.36 3.67
C VAL A 77 -13.19 -15.26 3.86
N THR A 78 -13.72 -15.29 5.08
CA THR A 78 -14.99 -15.99 5.37
C THR A 78 -16.18 -15.07 5.10
N TRP A 79 -17.38 -15.63 4.89
CA TRP A 79 -18.62 -14.85 4.71
C TRP A 79 -18.88 -13.86 5.84
N LYS A 80 -18.50 -14.21 7.07
CA LYS A 80 -18.62 -13.32 8.23
C LYS A 80 -17.63 -12.15 8.18
N MET A 81 -16.47 -12.35 7.56
CA MET A 81 -15.43 -11.32 7.46
C MET A 81 -15.62 -10.41 6.24
N ALA A 82 -16.29 -10.89 5.18
CA ALA A 82 -16.56 -10.12 3.96
C ALA A 82 -17.15 -8.70 4.18
N PRO A 83 -18.12 -8.45 5.08
CA PRO A 83 -18.65 -7.10 5.30
C PRO A 83 -17.76 -6.20 6.17
N ALA A 84 -16.75 -6.75 6.84
CA ALA A 84 -15.85 -5.99 7.74
C ALA A 84 -14.58 -5.49 7.04
N ILE A 85 -14.33 -5.97 5.82
CA ILE A 85 -13.24 -5.56 4.92
C ILE A 85 -13.76 -4.48 3.99
#